data_AF-A0A918MPM4-F1
#
_entry.id   AF-A0A918MPM4-F1
#
_cell.length_a   1.000
_cell.length_b   1.000
_cell.length_c   1.000
_cell.angle_alpha   90.00
_cell.angle_beta   90.00
_cell.angle_gamma   90.00
#
_symmetry.space_group_name_H-M   'P 1'
#
loop_
_entity.id
_entity.type
_entity.pdbx_description
1 polymer ?
#
loop_
_entity_poly.entity_id
_entity_poly.type
_entity_poly.pdbx_seq_one_letter_code
_entity_poly.pdbx_strand_id
1 'polypeptide(L)'
;MPDPPAVTRLPVEVELLFELMPCNALRSSQYAGPGAHPCAYFRSWGTYHSYDYDADEPPPDASIVRPSHYTGRMTPLPEPLSGCRKAPILAVGINPNLPGWWPDSHGSLTPDFDSVRQYAHYFRHRGVFKPELPDDAYRAYGGGPDDDPLTGTPLDVPRDARGRREIPVREQPQRMYLVYQQLLDALGAELGLDGGTLTVGEDLSYGNMVACASAKWTTRADPHDPALPPMTDDQRAGIVGECFRTRRHLLRQMFQSLPAVILVFGQSTANAFTGELGDRLAPAPGPGTSMAELMATEVRLTYGTLDDGEELDARVLFAPHPTGHPDDYARARPMLVGQLLDEARSGRLGHDERIGRLGRPRGSCSFCPLLGIGPCPYAEVLTPLPGGGPALLADGSAPVAAEKRTQLRLIDGITERAAPVAEVWAHTDDRED
;
A
#
# COMPACT_ATOMS: atom_id res chain seq x y z
N MET A 1 1.52 8.55 30.57
CA MET A 1 1.73 8.42 29.11
C MET A 1 3.10 9.00 28.82
N PRO A 2 3.97 8.35 28.03
CA PRO A 2 5.14 9.06 27.50
C PRO A 2 4.65 10.27 26.71
N ASP A 3 5.38 11.39 26.77
CA ASP A 3 5.07 12.58 25.97
C ASP A 3 4.88 12.19 24.50
N PRO A 4 3.93 12.83 23.78
CA PRO A 4 3.86 12.65 22.34
C PRO A 4 5.24 12.97 21.76
N PRO A 5 5.78 12.11 20.87
CA PRO A 5 7.09 12.37 20.26
C PRO A 5 7.08 13.79 19.69
N ALA A 6 8.14 14.55 19.96
CA ALA A 6 8.29 15.91 19.45
C ALA A 6 7.98 15.89 17.95
N VAL A 7 6.95 16.65 17.53
CA VAL A 7 6.49 16.65 16.13
C VAL A 7 7.69 16.91 15.24
N THR A 8 8.13 15.89 14.51
CA THR A 8 9.32 16.02 13.67
C THR A 8 9.02 17.00 12.55
N ARG A 9 10.07 17.65 12.03
CA ARG A 9 9.96 18.57 10.89
C ARG A 9 9.80 17.86 9.54
N LEU A 10 9.89 16.53 9.52
CA LEU A 10 9.72 15.76 8.30
C LEU A 10 8.23 15.75 7.88
N PRO A 11 7.92 15.91 6.58
CA PRO A 11 6.59 15.65 6.05
C PRO A 11 6.12 14.23 6.39
N VAL A 12 4.81 14.03 6.51
CA VAL A 12 4.22 12.74 6.92
C VAL A 12 4.67 11.61 6.00
N GLU A 13 4.68 11.84 4.69
CA GLU A 13 5.03 10.84 3.68
C GLU A 13 6.51 10.45 3.68
N VAL A 14 7.39 11.28 4.24
CA VAL A 14 8.82 10.99 4.40
C VAL A 14 9.08 10.34 5.76
N GLU A 15 8.55 10.94 6.82
CA GLU A 15 8.66 10.43 8.19
C GLU A 15 8.21 8.97 8.28
N LEU A 16 7.10 8.64 7.64
CA LEU A 16 6.54 7.29 7.68
C LEU A 16 7.51 6.24 7.10
N LEU A 17 8.30 6.55 6.07
CA LEU A 17 9.24 5.57 5.51
C LEU A 17 10.32 5.18 6.53
N PHE A 18 10.87 6.17 7.23
CA PHE A 18 11.87 5.94 8.28
C PHE A 18 11.30 5.15 9.46
N GLU A 19 10.02 5.36 9.79
CA GLU A 19 9.35 4.57 10.83
C GLU A 19 8.99 3.15 10.38
N LEU A 20 8.64 2.99 9.11
CA LEU A 20 8.01 1.79 8.58
C LEU A 20 9.03 0.73 8.16
N MET A 21 10.04 1.13 7.38
CA MET A 21 11.05 0.23 6.84
C MET A 21 11.68 -0.69 7.91
N PRO A 22 12.13 -0.20 9.08
CA PRO A 22 12.70 -1.06 10.12
C PRO A 22 11.65 -1.73 11.04
N CYS A 23 10.35 -1.41 10.89
CA CYS A 23 9.33 -1.70 11.90
C CYS A 23 9.24 -3.19 12.26
N ASN A 24 9.17 -4.08 11.26
CA ASN A 24 9.06 -5.52 11.51
C ASN A 24 10.30 -6.06 12.24
N ALA A 25 11.50 -5.66 11.79
CA ALA A 25 12.75 -6.06 12.44
C ALA A 25 12.79 -5.60 13.91
N LEU A 26 12.42 -4.35 14.19
CA LEU A 26 12.36 -3.79 15.55
C LEU A 26 11.33 -4.53 16.43
N ARG A 27 10.12 -4.78 15.92
CA ARG A 27 9.08 -5.48 16.69
C ARG A 27 9.42 -6.94 16.95
N SER A 28 10.20 -7.55 16.09
CA SER A 28 10.60 -8.94 16.26
C SER A 28 11.89 -9.15 17.06
N SER A 29 12.76 -8.12 17.20
CA SER A 29 14.07 -8.27 17.86
C SER A 29 14.30 -7.35 19.07
N GLN A 30 13.54 -6.26 19.22
CA GLN A 30 13.78 -5.21 20.22
C GLN A 30 12.53 -4.89 21.05
N TYR A 31 11.58 -5.82 21.16
CA TYR A 31 10.38 -5.62 21.98
C TYR A 31 10.67 -5.89 23.46
N ALA A 32 10.37 -4.91 24.31
CA ALA A 32 10.63 -4.96 25.75
C ALA A 32 9.43 -5.44 26.60
N GLY A 33 8.31 -5.79 25.98
CA GLY A 33 7.13 -6.32 26.69
C GLY A 33 7.25 -7.81 27.02
N PRO A 34 6.31 -8.36 27.80
CA PRO A 34 6.27 -9.79 28.07
C PRO A 34 5.97 -10.58 26.79
N GLY A 35 6.78 -11.60 26.49
CA GLY A 35 6.61 -12.45 25.31
C GLY A 35 7.01 -11.77 23.99
N ALA A 36 6.67 -12.41 22.88
CA ALA A 36 6.91 -11.85 21.54
C ALA A 36 5.87 -10.76 21.24
N HIS A 37 6.28 -9.70 20.53
CA HIS A 37 5.35 -8.71 20.01
C HIS A 37 4.35 -9.39 19.05
N PRO A 38 3.06 -8.99 19.01
CA PRO A 38 2.07 -9.56 18.08
C PRO A 38 2.54 -9.61 16.61
N CYS A 39 3.17 -8.53 16.12
CA CYS A 39 3.76 -8.48 14.76
C CYS A 39 4.91 -9.48 14.50
N ALA A 40 5.47 -10.14 15.53
CA ALA A 40 6.42 -11.23 15.31
C ALA A 40 5.76 -12.42 14.57
N TYR A 41 4.41 -12.47 14.55
CA TYR A 41 3.63 -13.35 13.68
C TYR A 41 4.17 -13.38 12.24
N PHE A 42 4.56 -12.24 11.66
CA PHE A 42 4.97 -12.21 10.25
C PHE A 42 6.23 -13.04 9.95
N ARG A 43 6.99 -13.47 10.96
CA ARG A 43 8.10 -14.42 10.80
C ARG A 43 7.65 -15.88 10.64
N SER A 44 6.41 -16.22 10.99
CA SER A 44 5.87 -17.57 10.77
C SER A 44 5.76 -17.92 9.28
N TRP A 45 5.71 -16.91 8.41
CA TRP A 45 5.69 -17.05 6.95
C TRP A 45 7.06 -17.34 6.33
N GLY A 46 8.10 -17.55 7.15
CA GLY A 46 9.43 -17.90 6.69
C GLY A 46 10.22 -16.73 6.11
N THR A 47 11.12 -17.06 5.17
CA THR A 47 12.02 -16.11 4.52
C THR A 47 11.93 -16.25 3.00
N TYR A 48 12.11 -15.16 2.26
CA TYR A 48 11.87 -15.09 0.83
C TYR A 48 13.12 -14.63 0.12
N HIS A 49 13.32 -15.06 -1.13
CA HIS A 49 14.45 -14.60 -1.93
C HIS A 49 14.44 -13.09 -2.05
N SER A 50 15.58 -12.49 -1.70
CA SER A 50 15.69 -11.05 -1.56
C SER A 50 16.82 -10.48 -2.42
N TYR A 51 16.64 -9.22 -2.79
CA TYR A 51 17.57 -8.49 -3.64
C TYR A 51 17.73 -7.04 -3.18
N ASP A 52 18.86 -6.47 -3.56
CA ASP A 52 19.15 -5.03 -3.48
C ASP A 52 19.66 -4.56 -4.85
N TYR A 53 19.54 -3.27 -5.12
CA TYR A 53 20.13 -2.61 -6.28
C TYR A 53 21.64 -2.49 -6.13
N ASP A 54 22.33 -2.51 -7.26
CA ASP A 54 23.78 -2.33 -7.30
C ASP A 54 24.29 -0.93 -6.90
N ALA A 55 23.40 0.06 -6.81
CA ALA A 55 23.73 1.45 -6.53
C ALA A 55 23.02 1.93 -5.26
N ASP A 56 23.77 2.59 -4.37
CA ASP A 56 23.27 3.11 -3.07
C ASP A 56 22.27 4.28 -3.22
N GLU A 57 22.36 5.02 -4.33
CA GLU A 57 21.47 6.15 -4.64
C GLU A 57 20.28 5.70 -5.49
N PRO A 58 19.12 6.41 -5.38
CA PRO A 58 17.97 6.16 -6.24
C PRO A 58 18.35 6.17 -7.72
N PRO A 59 17.80 5.23 -8.50
CA PRO A 59 17.85 5.29 -9.94
C PRO A 59 17.35 6.63 -10.50
N PRO A 60 17.98 7.17 -11.57
CA PRO A 60 17.49 8.38 -12.23
C PRO A 60 16.23 8.14 -13.07
N ASP A 61 15.91 6.87 -13.37
CA ASP A 61 14.76 6.44 -14.16
C ASP A 61 13.65 5.86 -13.27
N ALA A 62 12.45 5.74 -13.83
CA ALA A 62 11.27 5.21 -13.13
C ALA A 62 11.21 3.67 -13.12
N SER A 63 12.26 2.94 -13.53
CA SER A 63 12.21 1.47 -13.58
C SER A 63 12.52 0.88 -12.21
N ILE A 64 11.73 -0.11 -11.79
CA ILE A 64 12.04 -0.94 -10.62
C ILE A 64 12.88 -2.18 -10.96
N VAL A 65 13.03 -2.51 -12.25
CA VAL A 65 13.89 -3.60 -12.74
C VAL A 65 15.22 -3.02 -13.21
N ARG A 66 16.29 -3.39 -12.50
CA ARG A 66 17.62 -2.81 -12.64
C ARG A 66 18.69 -3.87 -12.37
N PRO A 67 19.97 -3.57 -12.63
CA PRO A 67 21.06 -4.40 -12.11
C PRO A 67 20.94 -4.54 -10.59
N SER A 68 20.83 -5.80 -10.18
CA SER A 68 20.54 -6.19 -8.81
C SER A 68 21.43 -7.35 -8.39
N HIS A 69 21.62 -7.49 -7.09
CA HIS A 69 22.31 -8.62 -6.52
C HIS A 69 21.45 -9.31 -5.46
N TYR A 70 21.63 -10.62 -5.36
CA TYR A 70 20.94 -11.48 -4.43
C TYR A 70 21.52 -11.32 -3.02
N THR A 71 20.67 -10.91 -2.07
CA THR A 71 21.04 -10.72 -0.66
C THR A 71 20.81 -11.97 0.18
N GLY A 72 20.10 -12.97 -0.35
CA GLY A 72 19.83 -14.24 0.33
C GLY A 72 18.34 -14.41 0.51
N ARG A 73 17.93 -14.93 1.68
CA ARG A 73 16.53 -14.92 2.07
C ARG A 73 16.31 -14.03 3.28
N MET A 74 15.34 -13.13 3.19
CA MET A 74 14.98 -12.22 4.28
C MET A 74 13.49 -12.27 4.58
N THR A 75 13.12 -11.79 5.77
CA THR A 75 11.73 -11.42 6.03
C THR A 75 11.39 -10.19 5.19
N PRO A 76 10.27 -10.18 4.44
CA PRO A 76 9.90 -9.08 3.57
C PRO A 76 9.79 -7.76 4.34
N LEU A 77 10.34 -6.69 3.77
CA LEU A 77 10.16 -5.34 4.29
C LEU A 77 8.66 -4.98 4.30
N PRO A 78 8.16 -4.27 5.32
CA PRO A 78 6.80 -3.74 5.29
C PRO A 78 6.60 -2.84 4.07
N GLU A 79 5.41 -2.83 3.48
CA GLU A 79 5.13 -2.05 2.27
C GLU A 79 4.42 -0.72 2.62
N PRO A 80 4.96 0.44 2.21
CA PRO A 80 4.21 1.69 2.18
C PRO A 80 3.28 1.71 0.97
N LEU A 81 2.56 2.83 0.81
CA LEU A 81 1.79 3.14 -0.38
C LEU A 81 2.66 2.96 -1.63
N SER A 82 2.10 2.34 -2.66
CA SER A 82 2.70 2.24 -3.98
C SER A 82 2.12 3.29 -4.92
N GLY A 83 3.00 3.97 -5.67
CA GLY A 83 2.63 5.03 -6.60
C GLY A 83 2.71 6.45 -6.06
N CYS A 84 2.24 7.40 -6.86
CA CYS A 84 2.19 8.81 -6.55
C CYS A 84 1.34 9.06 -5.30
N ARG A 85 1.92 9.77 -4.32
CA ARG A 85 1.24 10.19 -3.09
C ARG A 85 0.10 11.18 -3.32
N LYS A 86 -0.07 11.69 -4.54
CA LYS A 86 -1.17 12.58 -4.95
C LYS A 86 -1.97 11.97 -6.10
N ALA A 87 -1.98 10.65 -6.22
CA ALA A 87 -2.95 9.97 -7.06
C ALA A 87 -4.37 10.23 -6.51
N PRO A 88 -5.34 10.64 -7.34
CA PRO A 88 -6.69 10.92 -6.86
C PRO A 88 -7.49 9.65 -6.54
N ILE A 89 -7.02 8.48 -6.99
CA ILE A 89 -7.60 7.18 -6.65
C ILE A 89 -6.63 6.44 -5.72
N LEU A 90 -7.16 5.88 -4.64
CA LEU A 90 -6.45 5.00 -3.72
C LEU A 90 -7.16 3.66 -3.61
N ALA A 91 -6.49 2.57 -3.97
CA ALA A 91 -6.96 1.23 -3.62
C ALA A 91 -6.42 0.79 -2.25
N VAL A 92 -7.29 0.24 -1.41
CA VAL A 92 -6.96 -0.25 -0.07
C VAL A 92 -7.14 -1.77 -0.02
N GLY A 93 -6.11 -2.46 0.46
CA GLY A 93 -6.16 -3.88 0.86
C GLY A 93 -5.95 -4.07 2.37
N ILE A 94 -6.05 -5.32 2.84
CA ILE A 94 -5.76 -5.64 4.25
C ILE A 94 -4.26 -5.64 4.49
N ASN A 95 -3.50 -6.45 3.76
CA ASN A 95 -2.05 -6.57 3.86
C ASN A 95 -1.42 -6.92 2.49
N PRO A 96 -0.12 -6.67 2.30
CA PRO A 96 0.58 -7.11 1.11
C PRO A 96 0.58 -8.63 0.95
N ASN A 97 0.26 -9.10 -0.26
CA ASN A 97 0.42 -10.50 -0.63
C ASN A 97 1.90 -10.91 -0.73
N LEU A 98 2.16 -12.19 -0.47
CA LEU A 98 3.44 -12.89 -0.64
C LEU A 98 3.37 -13.87 -1.82
N PRO A 99 3.66 -13.43 -3.06
CA PRO A 99 3.66 -14.32 -4.23
C PRO A 99 4.58 -15.53 -4.03
N GLY A 100 5.75 -15.34 -3.41
CA GLY A 100 6.71 -16.41 -3.14
C GLY A 100 6.26 -17.50 -2.16
N TRP A 101 5.03 -17.46 -1.63
CA TRP A 101 4.45 -18.56 -0.86
C TRP A 101 4.07 -19.74 -1.77
N TRP A 102 3.51 -19.43 -2.95
CA TRP A 102 2.96 -20.43 -3.85
C TRP A 102 4.07 -21.10 -4.68
N PRO A 103 4.03 -22.44 -4.88
CA PRO A 103 5.08 -23.18 -5.60
C PRO A 103 5.42 -22.63 -6.98
N ASP A 104 4.42 -22.18 -7.73
CA ASP A 104 4.60 -21.67 -9.09
C ASP A 104 5.26 -20.28 -9.14
N SER A 105 5.49 -19.66 -7.98
CA SER A 105 6.05 -18.30 -7.86
C SER A 105 7.13 -18.19 -6.79
N HIS A 106 7.75 -19.30 -6.36
CA HIS A 106 8.89 -19.29 -5.43
C HIS A 106 10.06 -18.43 -5.92
N GLY A 107 10.24 -18.26 -7.23
CA GLY A 107 11.23 -17.36 -7.83
C GLY A 107 10.96 -15.85 -7.66
N SER A 108 9.87 -15.47 -6.98
CA SER A 108 9.54 -14.07 -6.67
C SER A 108 10.58 -13.43 -5.76
N LEU A 109 10.94 -12.18 -6.06
CA LEU A 109 11.96 -11.44 -5.33
C LEU A 109 11.33 -10.35 -4.44
N THR A 110 11.81 -10.27 -3.20
CA THR A 110 11.43 -9.22 -2.24
C THR A 110 12.57 -8.21 -2.07
N PRO A 111 12.27 -6.90 -1.98
CA PRO A 111 13.32 -5.92 -1.73
C PRO A 111 13.89 -6.07 -0.33
N ASP A 112 15.21 -5.96 -0.22
CA ASP A 112 16.00 -5.93 1.02
C ASP A 112 17.00 -4.77 0.92
N PHE A 113 16.44 -3.57 0.75
CA PHE A 113 17.24 -2.35 0.59
C PHE A 113 17.85 -1.94 1.93
N ASP A 114 19.11 -1.56 1.93
CA ASP A 114 19.74 -0.87 3.08
C ASP A 114 19.43 0.64 3.08
N SER A 115 19.05 1.20 1.93
CA SER A 115 18.76 2.63 1.76
C SER A 115 17.26 2.92 1.76
N VAL A 116 16.83 3.83 2.65
CA VAL A 116 15.44 4.36 2.63
C VAL A 116 15.10 5.02 1.29
N ARG A 117 16.11 5.50 0.55
CA ARG A 117 15.90 6.15 -0.74
C ARG A 117 15.62 5.14 -1.86
N GLN A 118 16.30 3.99 -1.87
CA GLN A 118 15.97 2.89 -2.78
C GLN A 118 14.58 2.32 -2.44
N TYR A 119 14.29 2.13 -1.15
CA TYR A 119 12.96 1.74 -0.67
C TYR A 119 11.87 2.72 -1.15
N ALA A 120 12.12 4.02 -0.99
CA ALA A 120 11.21 5.06 -1.48
C ALA A 120 11.02 5.02 -3.00
N HIS A 121 12.11 4.88 -3.75
CA HIS A 121 12.09 4.81 -5.21
C HIS A 121 11.27 3.61 -5.70
N TYR A 122 11.55 2.43 -5.17
CA TYR A 122 10.83 1.20 -5.50
C TYR A 122 9.33 1.37 -5.30
N PHE A 123 8.88 1.83 -4.13
CA PHE A 123 7.45 2.01 -3.89
C PHE A 123 6.84 3.23 -4.60
N ARG A 124 7.62 4.25 -4.98
CA ARG A 124 7.12 5.34 -5.84
C ARG A 124 6.77 4.83 -7.25
N HIS A 125 7.59 3.93 -7.78
CA HIS A 125 7.52 3.50 -9.18
C HIS A 125 6.95 2.10 -9.39
N ARG A 126 6.66 1.36 -8.31
CA ARG A 126 5.97 0.07 -8.41
C ARG A 126 4.55 0.25 -8.96
N GLY A 127 4.40 -0.05 -10.25
CA GLY A 127 3.12 -0.08 -10.96
C GLY A 127 2.43 -1.42 -10.78
N VAL A 128 2.32 -2.19 -11.87
CA VAL A 128 1.54 -3.43 -11.92
C VAL A 128 2.35 -4.72 -11.77
N PHE A 129 3.64 -4.61 -11.53
CA PHE A 129 4.58 -5.73 -11.48
C PHE A 129 5.29 -5.81 -10.14
N LYS A 130 5.75 -7.02 -9.80
CA LYS A 130 6.77 -7.26 -8.77
C LYS A 130 8.01 -7.89 -9.43
N PRO A 131 9.22 -7.72 -8.86
CA PRO A 131 10.43 -8.35 -9.38
C PRO A 131 10.43 -9.87 -9.20
N GLU A 132 10.99 -10.59 -10.17
CA GLU A 132 11.14 -12.05 -10.14
C GLU A 132 12.42 -12.48 -10.87
N LEU A 133 12.98 -13.63 -10.47
CA LEU A 133 14.00 -14.32 -11.27
C LEU A 133 13.38 -14.95 -12.52
N PRO A 134 13.99 -14.82 -13.70
CA PRO A 134 13.68 -15.69 -14.83
C PRO A 134 13.78 -17.19 -14.44
N ASP A 135 12.84 -18.01 -14.92
CA ASP A 135 12.72 -19.44 -14.55
C ASP A 135 14.00 -20.24 -14.78
N ASP A 136 14.72 -19.95 -15.86
CA ASP A 136 15.98 -20.60 -16.22
C ASP A 136 17.09 -20.24 -15.22
N ALA A 137 17.19 -18.97 -14.84
CA ALA A 137 18.11 -18.52 -13.80
C ALA A 137 17.75 -19.10 -12.43
N TYR A 138 16.47 -19.05 -12.03
CA TYR A 138 15.98 -19.63 -10.78
C TYR A 138 16.37 -21.11 -10.64
N ARG A 139 16.11 -21.92 -11.67
CA ARG A 139 16.49 -23.34 -11.68
C ARG A 139 18.00 -23.55 -11.73
N ALA A 140 18.73 -22.72 -12.47
CA ALA A 140 20.19 -22.79 -12.56
C ALA A 140 20.87 -22.52 -11.20
N TYR A 141 20.26 -21.69 -10.35
CA TYR A 141 20.74 -21.41 -9.00
C TYR A 141 20.22 -22.39 -7.93
N GLY A 142 19.62 -23.51 -8.35
CA GLY A 142 19.15 -24.57 -7.46
C GLY A 142 17.71 -24.41 -6.96
N GLY A 143 16.95 -23.44 -7.49
CA GLY A 143 15.53 -23.27 -7.19
C GLY A 143 14.69 -24.42 -7.77
N GLY A 144 13.63 -24.80 -7.06
CA GLY A 144 12.80 -25.95 -7.44
C GLY A 144 11.68 -26.25 -6.44
N PRO A 145 11.06 -27.45 -6.52
CA PRO A 145 9.94 -27.83 -5.65
C PRO A 145 10.26 -27.85 -4.14
N ASP A 146 11.53 -28.02 -3.77
CA ASP A 146 11.99 -28.05 -2.38
C ASP A 146 12.34 -26.65 -1.83
N ASP A 147 12.13 -25.59 -2.62
CA ASP A 147 12.53 -24.21 -2.32
C ASP A 147 11.52 -23.47 -1.42
N ASP A 148 11.17 -24.12 -0.32
CA ASP A 148 10.11 -23.70 0.58
C ASP A 148 10.56 -22.50 1.46
N PRO A 149 9.74 -21.42 1.57
CA PRO A 149 10.01 -20.27 2.45
C PRO A 149 10.35 -20.62 3.91
N LEU A 150 9.84 -21.73 4.43
CA LEU A 150 10.05 -22.21 5.79
C LEU A 150 11.39 -22.93 5.98
N THR A 151 12.01 -23.45 4.93
CA THR A 151 13.33 -24.10 5.02
C THR A 151 14.47 -23.09 5.15
N GLY A 152 14.30 -21.91 4.55
CA GLY A 152 15.27 -20.83 4.61
C GLY A 152 16.53 -21.03 3.76
N THR A 153 16.57 -22.04 2.88
CA THR A 153 17.75 -22.33 2.07
C THR A 153 17.94 -21.27 0.98
N PRO A 154 19.10 -20.58 0.91
CA PRO A 154 19.37 -19.60 -0.13
C PRO A 154 19.73 -20.28 -1.46
N LEU A 155 19.52 -19.56 -2.56
CA LEU A 155 19.97 -19.95 -3.90
C LEU A 155 21.51 -19.93 -4.01
N ASP A 156 22.07 -20.85 -4.81
CA ASP A 156 23.50 -20.93 -5.11
C ASP A 156 23.87 -19.99 -6.28
N VAL A 157 23.73 -18.69 -6.02
CA VAL A 157 24.10 -17.65 -7.00
C VAL A 157 25.62 -17.43 -6.97
N PRO A 158 26.34 -17.62 -8.10
CA PRO A 158 27.79 -17.40 -8.15
C PRO A 158 28.18 -15.97 -7.81
N ARG A 159 29.38 -15.79 -7.25
CA ARG A 159 29.95 -14.47 -7.00
C ARG A 159 30.73 -13.96 -8.21
N ASP A 160 30.52 -12.69 -8.55
CA ASP A 160 31.28 -11.95 -9.56
C ASP A 160 32.71 -11.62 -9.05
N ALA A 161 33.50 -10.93 -9.88
CA ALA A 161 34.86 -10.50 -9.53
C ALA A 161 34.92 -9.49 -8.36
N ARG A 162 33.79 -8.88 -8.00
CA ARG A 162 33.63 -7.95 -6.87
C ARG A 162 33.06 -8.66 -5.63
N GLY A 163 32.82 -9.96 -5.70
CA GLY A 163 32.23 -10.75 -4.63
C GLY A 163 30.70 -10.64 -4.53
N ARG A 164 30.01 -10.02 -5.48
CA ARG A 164 28.55 -9.83 -5.49
C ARG A 164 27.86 -10.99 -6.19
N ARG A 165 26.64 -11.32 -5.77
CA ARG A 165 25.81 -12.36 -6.39
C ARG A 165 24.85 -11.73 -7.38
N GLU A 166 25.34 -11.34 -8.55
CA GLU A 166 24.50 -10.68 -9.58
C GLU A 166 23.38 -11.62 -10.05
N ILE A 167 22.18 -11.06 -10.21
CA ILE A 167 21.01 -11.82 -10.68
C ILE A 167 20.27 -11.09 -11.80
N PRO A 168 19.75 -11.80 -12.80
CA PRO A 168 18.80 -11.22 -13.73
C PRO A 168 17.46 -11.02 -13.02
N VAL A 169 16.80 -9.90 -13.30
CA VAL A 169 15.48 -9.57 -12.74
C VAL A 169 14.54 -9.26 -13.89
N ARG A 170 13.31 -9.76 -13.80
CA ARG A 170 12.22 -9.43 -14.73
C ARG A 170 10.98 -8.95 -13.98
N GLU A 171 10.08 -8.30 -14.71
CA GLU A 171 8.77 -7.91 -14.21
C GLU A 171 7.81 -9.11 -14.19
N GLN A 172 7.26 -9.43 -13.03
CA GLN A 172 6.20 -10.41 -12.84
C GLN A 172 4.86 -9.69 -12.63
N PRO A 173 3.92 -9.75 -13.60
CA PRO A 173 2.64 -9.08 -13.49
C PRO A 173 1.82 -9.59 -12.32
N GLN A 174 1.27 -8.68 -11.52
CA GLN A 174 0.43 -9.03 -10.40
C GLN A 174 -1.04 -8.88 -10.82
N ARG A 175 -1.80 -9.98 -10.74
CA ARG A 175 -3.21 -10.02 -11.18
C ARG A 175 -4.05 -8.87 -10.61
N MET A 176 -3.90 -8.58 -9.32
CA MET A 176 -4.62 -7.50 -8.65
C MET A 176 -4.29 -6.13 -9.25
N TYR A 177 -3.02 -5.86 -9.53
CA TYR A 177 -2.60 -4.56 -10.04
C TYR A 177 -2.93 -4.39 -11.52
N LEU A 178 -2.90 -5.47 -12.30
CA LEU A 178 -3.42 -5.47 -13.68
C LEU A 178 -4.91 -5.13 -13.72
N VAL A 179 -5.67 -5.58 -12.74
CA VAL A 179 -7.10 -5.25 -12.63
C VAL A 179 -7.30 -3.75 -12.36
N TYR A 180 -6.44 -3.11 -11.55
CA TYR A 180 -6.46 -1.66 -11.40
C TYR A 180 -6.18 -0.95 -12.73
N GLN A 181 -5.21 -1.43 -13.50
CA GLN A 181 -4.92 -0.84 -14.81
C GLN A 181 -6.09 -1.00 -15.77
N GLN A 182 -6.73 -2.17 -15.82
CA GLN A 182 -7.93 -2.39 -16.65
C GLN A 182 -9.08 -1.46 -16.27
N LEU A 183 -9.23 -1.13 -14.99
CA LEU A 183 -10.23 -0.17 -14.51
C LEU A 183 -9.92 1.25 -15.01
N LEU A 184 -8.65 1.65 -14.95
CA LEU A 184 -8.19 2.94 -15.47
C LEU A 184 -8.31 3.03 -16.99
N ASP A 185 -7.99 1.96 -17.72
CA ASP A 185 -8.14 1.91 -19.18
C ASP A 185 -9.61 2.07 -19.58
N ALA A 186 -10.52 1.41 -18.86
CA ALA A 186 -11.96 1.54 -19.08
C ALA A 186 -12.46 2.96 -18.77
N LEU A 187 -12.02 3.57 -17.65
CA LEU A 187 -12.34 4.96 -17.32
C LEU A 187 -11.78 5.92 -18.39
N GLY A 188 -10.54 5.72 -18.83
CA GLY A 188 -9.91 6.54 -19.86
C GLY A 188 -10.69 6.51 -21.17
N ALA A 189 -11.14 5.32 -21.59
CA ALA A 189 -11.98 5.17 -22.77
C ALA A 189 -13.33 5.92 -22.64
N GLU A 190 -13.99 5.85 -21.48
CA GLU A 190 -15.23 6.60 -21.22
C GLU A 190 -15.03 8.12 -21.18
N LEU A 191 -13.82 8.58 -20.82
CA LEU A 191 -13.41 9.99 -20.86
C LEU A 191 -12.91 10.43 -22.24
N GLY A 192 -12.84 9.53 -23.23
CA GLY A 192 -12.32 9.83 -24.56
C GLY A 192 -10.80 10.05 -24.61
N LEU A 193 -10.06 9.48 -23.65
CA LEU A 193 -8.60 9.55 -23.59
C LEU A 193 -7.97 8.39 -24.38
N ASP A 194 -6.75 8.61 -24.88
CA ASP A 194 -5.98 7.55 -25.53
C ASP A 194 -5.62 6.43 -24.54
N GLY A 195 -5.52 5.20 -25.05
CA GLY A 195 -5.14 4.04 -24.23
C GLY A 195 -3.77 4.24 -23.56
N GLY A 196 -3.67 3.89 -22.27
CA GLY A 196 -2.45 4.07 -21.48
C GLY A 196 -2.22 5.49 -20.94
N THR A 197 -3.14 6.44 -21.19
CA THR A 197 -3.06 7.80 -20.60
C THR A 197 -3.19 7.76 -19.08
N LEU A 198 -4.08 6.91 -18.55
CA LEU A 198 -4.25 6.72 -17.11
C LEU A 198 -3.45 5.49 -16.68
N THR A 199 -2.63 5.61 -15.62
CA THR A 199 -1.75 4.51 -15.20
C THR A 199 -1.74 4.28 -13.71
N VAL A 200 -1.67 3.02 -13.31
CA VAL A 200 -1.35 2.62 -11.93
C VAL A 200 0.03 3.15 -11.58
N GLY A 201 0.16 3.76 -10.41
CA GLY A 201 1.37 4.44 -9.98
C GLY A 201 1.32 5.96 -10.19
N GLU A 202 0.44 6.48 -11.06
CA GLU A 202 0.27 7.93 -11.27
C GLU A 202 -1.16 8.39 -10.97
N ASP A 203 -2.16 7.72 -11.52
CA ASP A 203 -3.58 8.08 -11.39
C ASP A 203 -4.28 7.26 -10.30
N LEU A 204 -3.76 6.07 -10.03
CA LEU A 204 -4.17 5.19 -8.95
C LEU A 204 -2.95 4.76 -8.13
N SER A 205 -3.00 5.06 -6.84
CA SER A 205 -2.07 4.52 -5.84
C SER A 205 -2.73 3.37 -5.09
N TYR A 206 -1.94 2.52 -4.44
CA TYR A 206 -2.49 1.44 -3.64
C TYR A 206 -1.68 1.18 -2.37
N GLY A 207 -2.37 0.82 -1.30
CA GLY A 207 -1.78 0.57 0.01
C GLY A 207 -2.60 -0.41 0.83
N ASN A 208 -2.13 -0.73 2.02
CA ASN A 208 -2.76 -1.71 2.89
C ASN A 208 -3.00 -1.16 4.30
N MET A 209 -4.03 -1.66 4.97
CA MET A 209 -4.31 -1.32 6.38
C MET A 209 -3.18 -1.79 7.30
N VAL A 210 -2.60 -2.95 7.01
CA VAL A 210 -1.44 -3.55 7.66
C VAL A 210 -0.29 -3.60 6.67
N ALA A 211 0.89 -3.09 7.06
CA ALA A 211 2.01 -2.94 6.14
C ALA A 211 2.84 -4.21 5.95
N CYS A 212 2.82 -5.14 6.90
CA CYS A 212 3.63 -6.36 6.83
C CYS A 212 2.91 -7.40 5.98
N ALA A 213 3.69 -8.14 5.18
CA ALA A 213 3.17 -9.08 4.20
C ALA A 213 2.82 -10.44 4.82
N SER A 214 1.76 -11.08 4.33
CA SER A 214 1.36 -12.46 4.60
C SER A 214 0.69 -13.05 3.36
N ALA A 215 0.71 -14.38 3.17
CA ALA A 215 0.06 -14.99 2.00
C ALA A 215 -1.47 -15.00 2.12
N LYS A 216 -1.99 -15.14 3.35
CA LYS A 216 -3.41 -14.95 3.69
C LYS A 216 -3.56 -14.16 4.98
N TRP A 217 -4.70 -13.50 5.16
CA TRP A 217 -5.10 -12.87 6.42
C TRP A 217 -6.15 -13.75 7.11
N THR A 218 -5.71 -14.63 8.02
CA THR A 218 -6.60 -15.61 8.65
C THR A 218 -6.21 -15.91 10.09
N THR A 219 -7.22 -16.08 10.94
CA THR A 219 -7.10 -16.66 12.29
C THR A 219 -7.45 -18.15 12.34
N ARG A 220 -7.75 -18.75 11.19
CA ARG A 220 -8.19 -20.13 11.07
C ARG A 220 -7.19 -20.93 10.24
N ALA A 221 -6.96 -22.16 10.66
CA ALA A 221 -6.19 -23.10 9.86
C ALA A 221 -6.93 -23.34 8.52
N ASP A 222 -6.16 -23.35 7.44
CA ASP A 222 -6.67 -23.66 6.11
C ASP A 222 -6.65 -25.20 5.91
N PRO A 223 -7.80 -25.86 5.66
CA PRO A 223 -7.84 -27.30 5.44
C PRO A 223 -7.13 -27.72 4.14
N HIS A 224 -6.94 -26.81 3.18
CA HIS A 224 -6.29 -27.05 1.90
C HIS A 224 -4.79 -26.73 1.92
N ASP A 225 -4.33 -25.95 2.91
CA ASP A 225 -2.91 -25.65 3.14
C ASP A 225 -2.56 -25.70 4.64
N PRO A 226 -2.29 -26.90 5.19
CA PRO A 226 -1.97 -27.05 6.62
C PRO A 226 -0.65 -26.40 7.06
N ALA A 227 0.22 -26.02 6.11
CA ALA A 227 1.47 -25.33 6.41
C ALA A 227 1.26 -23.83 6.67
N LEU A 228 0.09 -23.30 6.28
CA LEU A 228 -0.28 -21.92 6.48
C LEU A 228 -0.41 -21.60 7.97
N PRO A 229 0.38 -20.66 8.52
CA PRO A 229 0.34 -20.32 9.94
C PRO A 229 -0.84 -19.36 10.23
N PRO A 230 -1.91 -19.79 10.91
CA PRO A 230 -2.97 -18.86 11.32
C PRO A 230 -2.49 -17.93 12.42
N MET A 231 -3.04 -16.72 12.46
CA MET A 231 -2.91 -15.82 13.61
C MET A 231 -3.80 -16.28 14.75
N THR A 232 -3.41 -15.97 15.98
CA THR A 232 -4.39 -15.93 17.09
C THR A 232 -5.21 -14.63 17.02
N ASP A 233 -6.38 -14.61 17.67
CA ASP A 233 -7.18 -13.39 17.78
C ASP A 233 -6.40 -12.25 18.47
N ASP A 234 -5.59 -12.57 19.48
CA ASP A 234 -4.72 -11.61 20.17
C ASP A 234 -3.61 -11.08 19.25
N GLN A 235 -3.06 -11.92 18.37
CA GLN A 235 -2.09 -11.48 17.37
C GLN A 235 -2.75 -10.52 16.38
N ARG A 236 -3.93 -10.86 15.83
CA ARG A 236 -4.70 -9.97 14.95
C ARG A 236 -4.97 -8.64 15.64
N ALA A 237 -5.47 -8.69 16.88
CA ALA A 237 -5.79 -7.50 17.66
C ALA A 237 -4.56 -6.60 17.89
N GLY A 238 -3.44 -7.21 18.28
CA GLY A 238 -2.18 -6.51 18.52
C GLY A 238 -1.54 -5.95 17.24
N ILE A 239 -1.60 -6.66 16.12
CA ILE A 239 -1.07 -6.21 14.82
C ILE A 239 -1.82 -4.98 14.33
N VAL A 240 -3.14 -5.01 14.34
CA VAL A 240 -3.98 -3.88 13.93
C VAL A 240 -3.83 -2.72 14.93
N GLY A 241 -3.81 -3.02 16.23
CA GLY A 241 -3.59 -2.03 17.29
C GLY A 241 -2.27 -1.27 17.10
N GLU A 242 -1.20 -1.97 16.74
CA GLU A 242 0.10 -1.36 16.43
C GLU A 242 0.08 -0.61 15.10
N CYS A 243 -0.22 -1.30 13.99
CA CYS A 243 -0.02 -0.78 12.64
C CYS A 243 -1.06 0.26 12.24
N PHE A 244 -2.34 -0.06 12.41
CA PHE A 244 -3.44 0.79 11.97
C PHE A 244 -3.81 1.85 13.01
N ARG A 245 -3.88 1.50 14.31
CA ARG A 245 -4.36 2.45 15.33
C ARG A 245 -3.25 3.31 15.94
N THR A 246 -2.18 2.69 16.41
CA THR A 246 -1.09 3.41 17.12
C THR A 246 -0.21 4.17 16.15
N ARG A 247 0.34 3.48 15.14
CA ARG A 247 1.21 4.12 14.12
C ARG A 247 0.43 4.88 13.06
N ARG A 248 -0.86 4.60 12.93
CA ARG A 248 -1.75 5.22 11.95
C ARG A 248 -1.20 5.07 10.53
N HIS A 249 -0.63 3.89 10.20
CA HIS A 249 0.13 3.66 8.97
C HIS A 249 -0.68 4.00 7.70
N LEU A 250 -1.84 3.38 7.51
CA LEU A 250 -2.68 3.68 6.34
C LEU A 250 -3.26 5.08 6.44
N LEU A 251 -3.75 5.48 7.62
CA LEU A 251 -4.39 6.77 7.83
C LEU A 251 -3.46 7.94 7.48
N ARG A 252 -2.20 7.90 7.92
CA ARG A 252 -1.20 8.94 7.59
C ARG A 252 -0.99 9.06 6.08
N GLN A 253 -0.96 7.94 5.36
CA GLN A 253 -0.79 7.95 3.90
C GLN A 253 -2.05 8.42 3.20
N MET A 254 -3.23 7.95 3.62
CA MET A 254 -4.52 8.32 3.06
C MET A 254 -4.82 9.81 3.27
N PHE A 255 -4.57 10.35 4.46
CA PHE A 255 -4.81 11.76 4.78
C PHE A 255 -3.72 12.71 4.28
N GLN A 256 -2.53 12.20 3.95
CA GLN A 256 -1.55 12.95 3.17
C GLN A 256 -1.93 12.95 1.68
N SER A 257 -2.48 11.84 1.18
CA SER A 257 -2.84 11.68 -0.22
C SER A 257 -4.17 12.36 -0.57
N LEU A 258 -5.13 12.40 0.36
CA LEU A 258 -6.48 12.93 0.18
C LEU A 258 -7.14 12.49 -1.13
N PRO A 259 -7.14 11.18 -1.46
CA PRO A 259 -7.73 10.71 -2.71
C PRO A 259 -9.21 11.08 -2.78
N ALA A 260 -9.68 11.45 -3.97
CA ALA A 260 -11.09 11.73 -4.25
C ALA A 260 -11.93 10.44 -4.30
N VAL A 261 -11.30 9.32 -4.64
CA VAL A 261 -11.93 8.00 -4.67
C VAL A 261 -11.08 6.97 -3.93
N ILE A 262 -11.72 6.19 -3.07
CA ILE A 262 -11.12 5.05 -2.37
C ILE A 262 -11.76 3.76 -2.90
N LEU A 263 -10.94 2.84 -3.41
CA LEU A 263 -11.38 1.52 -3.87
C LEU A 263 -11.12 0.49 -2.77
N VAL A 264 -12.12 -0.31 -2.44
CA VAL A 264 -12.04 -1.37 -1.42
C VAL A 264 -12.49 -2.70 -2.05
N PHE A 265 -11.55 -3.62 -2.22
CA PHE A 265 -11.80 -4.91 -2.87
C PHE A 265 -11.87 -6.06 -1.85
N GLY A 266 -12.93 -6.86 -1.94
CA GLY A 266 -13.19 -8.01 -1.07
C GLY A 266 -13.97 -7.67 0.19
N GLN A 267 -14.79 -8.63 0.66
CA GLN A 267 -15.63 -8.46 1.83
C GLN A 267 -14.82 -8.29 3.12
N SER A 268 -13.72 -9.04 3.27
CA SER A 268 -12.81 -8.93 4.41
C SER A 268 -12.26 -7.50 4.57
N THR A 269 -11.76 -6.93 3.48
CA THR A 269 -11.26 -5.54 3.46
C THR A 269 -12.37 -4.54 3.71
N ALA A 270 -13.55 -4.76 3.11
CA ALA A 270 -14.71 -3.89 3.33
C ALA A 270 -15.13 -3.85 4.80
N ASN A 271 -15.22 -5.01 5.46
CA ASN A 271 -15.56 -5.10 6.88
C ASN A 271 -14.55 -4.37 7.77
N ALA A 272 -13.26 -4.56 7.51
CA ALA A 272 -12.21 -3.85 8.26
C ALA A 272 -12.29 -2.33 8.04
N PHE A 273 -12.43 -1.91 6.79
CA PHE A 273 -12.48 -0.51 6.41
C PHE A 273 -13.70 0.21 7.00
N THR A 274 -14.90 -0.36 6.83
CA THR A 274 -16.14 0.26 7.35
C THR A 274 -16.18 0.24 8.87
N GLY A 275 -15.67 -0.81 9.51
CA GLY A 275 -15.65 -0.87 10.97
C GLY A 275 -14.63 0.08 11.62
N GLU A 276 -13.48 0.34 10.99
CA GLU A 276 -12.50 1.32 11.50
C GLU A 276 -12.85 2.78 11.16
N LEU A 277 -13.57 3.02 10.06
CA LEU A 277 -13.87 4.37 9.56
C LEU A 277 -15.35 4.74 9.63
N GLY A 278 -16.20 3.90 10.21
CA GLY A 278 -17.67 4.04 10.18
C GLY A 278 -18.18 5.42 10.59
N ASP A 279 -17.61 6.02 11.64
CA ASP A 279 -17.95 7.37 12.11
C ASP A 279 -17.67 8.49 11.09
N ARG A 280 -16.91 8.20 10.04
CA ARG A 280 -16.58 9.11 8.94
C ARG A 280 -17.32 8.75 7.66
N LEU A 281 -18.11 7.67 7.63
CA LEU A 281 -18.82 7.20 6.45
C LEU A 281 -20.29 7.67 6.46
N ALA A 282 -20.78 8.08 5.29
CA ALA A 282 -22.17 8.48 5.09
C ALA A 282 -22.73 7.84 3.78
N PRO A 283 -23.79 7.00 3.87
CA PRO A 283 -24.24 6.34 5.10
C PRO A 283 -23.14 5.44 5.67
N ALA A 284 -23.14 5.21 6.98
CA ALA A 284 -22.19 4.31 7.63
C ALA A 284 -22.63 2.84 7.45
N PRO A 285 -21.94 2.02 6.62
CA PRO A 285 -22.32 0.64 6.45
C PRO A 285 -22.02 -0.14 7.73
N GLY A 286 -22.92 -1.06 8.10
CA GLY A 286 -22.72 -1.91 9.27
C GLY A 286 -21.63 -2.96 9.05
N PRO A 287 -21.06 -3.53 10.14
CA PRO A 287 -20.24 -4.73 10.04
C PRO A 287 -21.03 -5.86 9.34
N GLY A 288 -20.49 -6.39 8.24
CA GLY A 288 -21.13 -7.47 7.49
C GLY A 288 -22.18 -7.06 6.46
N THR A 289 -22.36 -5.75 6.16
CA THR A 289 -23.11 -5.32 4.98
C THR A 289 -22.57 -6.04 3.73
N SER A 290 -23.47 -6.67 2.97
CA SER A 290 -23.05 -7.52 1.85
C SER A 290 -22.37 -6.72 0.74
N MET A 291 -21.43 -7.34 0.01
CA MET A 291 -20.77 -6.70 -1.13
C MET A 291 -21.75 -6.14 -2.16
N ALA A 292 -22.86 -6.84 -2.42
CA ALA A 292 -23.88 -6.37 -3.35
C ALA A 292 -24.58 -5.08 -2.86
N GLU A 293 -24.88 -4.98 -1.57
CA GLU A 293 -25.48 -3.79 -0.96
C GLU A 293 -24.49 -2.62 -0.89
N LEU A 294 -23.22 -2.90 -0.54
CA LEU A 294 -22.14 -1.92 -0.55
C LEU A 294 -21.95 -1.31 -1.94
N MET A 295 -21.96 -2.13 -2.99
CA MET A 295 -21.84 -1.68 -4.37
C MET A 295 -23.03 -0.83 -4.83
N ALA A 296 -24.23 -1.14 -4.35
CA ALA A 296 -25.45 -0.42 -4.71
C ALA A 296 -25.61 0.93 -3.98
N THR A 297 -24.79 1.18 -2.95
CA THR A 297 -24.91 2.35 -2.08
C THR A 297 -23.79 3.35 -2.38
N GLU A 298 -24.12 4.62 -2.60
CA GLU A 298 -23.09 5.67 -2.59
C GLU A 298 -22.65 5.92 -1.14
N VAL A 299 -21.43 5.49 -0.81
CA VAL A 299 -20.80 5.73 0.49
C VAL A 299 -19.71 6.79 0.32
N ARG A 300 -19.75 7.83 1.15
CA ARG A 300 -18.72 8.88 1.17
C ARG A 300 -17.99 8.89 2.51
N LEU A 301 -16.67 9.01 2.45
CA LEU A 301 -15.80 9.23 3.60
C LEU A 301 -15.54 10.72 3.77
N THR A 302 -15.78 11.26 4.96
CA THR A 302 -15.43 12.64 5.32
C THR A 302 -14.06 12.68 6.00
N TYR A 303 -13.06 13.29 5.34
CA TYR A 303 -11.76 13.55 5.96
C TYR A 303 -11.88 14.63 7.03
N GLY A 304 -12.75 15.62 6.83
CA GLY A 304 -13.05 16.69 7.77
C GLY A 304 -13.04 18.05 7.09
N THR A 305 -13.26 19.10 7.89
CA THR A 305 -13.31 20.48 7.40
C THR A 305 -11.97 21.19 7.61
N LEU A 306 -11.53 21.89 6.57
CA LEU A 306 -10.38 22.77 6.57
C LEU A 306 -10.68 24.12 7.25
N ASP A 307 -9.64 24.87 7.58
CA ASP A 307 -9.77 26.15 8.29
C ASP A 307 -10.43 27.25 7.41
N ASP A 308 -10.43 27.06 6.08
CA ASP A 308 -11.13 27.89 5.11
C ASP A 308 -12.62 27.50 4.93
N GLY A 309 -13.08 26.48 5.65
CA GLY A 309 -14.45 25.98 5.63
C GLY A 309 -14.73 24.93 4.55
N GLU A 310 -13.74 24.58 3.72
CA GLU A 310 -13.91 23.51 2.74
C GLU A 310 -14.01 22.15 3.43
N GLU A 311 -15.03 21.37 3.07
CA GLU A 311 -15.14 19.98 3.47
C GLU A 311 -14.36 19.09 2.49
N LEU A 312 -13.46 18.27 3.04
CA LEU A 312 -12.73 17.28 2.27
C LEU A 312 -13.40 15.92 2.42
N ASP A 313 -13.72 15.30 1.29
CA ASP A 313 -14.35 13.98 1.25
C ASP A 313 -13.78 13.09 0.13
N ALA A 314 -14.20 11.83 0.14
CA ALA A 314 -13.92 10.86 -0.90
C ALA A 314 -15.13 9.95 -1.11
N ARG A 315 -15.38 9.54 -2.34
CA ARG A 315 -16.32 8.43 -2.60
C ARG A 315 -15.60 7.10 -2.34
N VAL A 316 -16.25 6.21 -1.60
CA VAL A 316 -15.76 4.85 -1.35
C VAL A 316 -16.49 3.89 -2.29
N LEU A 317 -15.74 3.19 -3.12
CA LEU A 317 -16.26 2.20 -4.06
C LEU A 317 -15.85 0.80 -3.62
N PHE A 318 -16.83 -0.09 -3.53
CA PHE A 318 -16.63 -1.48 -3.12
C PHE A 318 -16.72 -2.41 -4.33
N ALA A 319 -15.99 -3.52 -4.30
CA ALA A 319 -16.13 -4.60 -5.29
C ALA A 319 -15.66 -5.96 -4.77
N PRO A 320 -16.11 -7.07 -5.37
CA PRO A 320 -15.54 -8.39 -5.13
C PRO A 320 -14.03 -8.42 -5.38
N HIS A 321 -13.31 -9.26 -4.63
CA HIS A 321 -11.87 -9.40 -4.80
C HIS A 321 -11.55 -10.09 -6.14
N PRO A 322 -10.81 -9.47 -7.07
CA PRO A 322 -10.69 -9.99 -8.44
C PRO A 322 -9.79 -11.23 -8.56
N THR A 323 -8.96 -11.52 -7.56
CA THR A 323 -8.18 -12.77 -7.50
C THR A 323 -8.98 -13.91 -6.88
N GLY A 324 -9.80 -13.62 -5.87
CA GLY A 324 -10.58 -14.65 -5.14
C GLY A 324 -11.92 -14.97 -5.80
N HIS A 325 -12.59 -13.95 -6.36
CA HIS A 325 -13.90 -14.06 -7.01
C HIS A 325 -13.90 -13.36 -8.38
N PRO A 326 -13.14 -13.90 -9.36
CA PRO A 326 -12.93 -13.21 -10.64
C PRO A 326 -14.19 -13.02 -11.47
N ASP A 327 -15.11 -13.98 -11.46
CA ASP A 327 -16.35 -13.89 -12.22
C ASP A 327 -17.29 -12.84 -11.62
N ASP A 328 -17.33 -12.75 -10.29
CA ASP A 328 -18.12 -11.75 -9.57
C ASP A 328 -17.56 -10.35 -9.84
N TYR A 329 -16.24 -10.20 -9.80
CA TYR A 329 -15.57 -8.96 -10.17
C TYR A 329 -15.84 -8.57 -11.62
N ALA A 330 -15.77 -9.53 -12.56
CA ALA A 330 -16.04 -9.26 -13.98
C ALA A 330 -17.46 -8.70 -14.20
N ARG A 331 -18.45 -9.22 -13.45
CA ARG A 331 -19.82 -8.69 -13.44
C ARG A 331 -19.94 -7.32 -12.75
N ALA A 332 -19.14 -7.08 -11.72
CA ALA A 332 -19.10 -5.83 -10.98
C ALA A 332 -18.42 -4.67 -11.73
N ARG A 333 -17.42 -4.97 -12.58
CA ARG A 333 -16.55 -3.97 -13.21
C ARG A 333 -17.29 -2.84 -13.95
N PRO A 334 -18.33 -3.11 -14.78
CA PRO A 334 -19.06 -2.02 -15.45
C PRO A 334 -19.70 -1.02 -14.48
N MET A 335 -20.21 -1.50 -13.34
CA MET A 335 -20.76 -0.63 -12.30
C MET A 335 -19.67 0.26 -11.69
N LEU A 336 -18.50 -0.31 -11.39
CA LEU A 336 -17.37 0.45 -10.86
C LEU A 336 -16.90 1.55 -11.82
N VAL A 337 -16.79 1.23 -13.11
CA VAL A 337 -16.44 2.21 -14.15
C VAL A 337 -17.49 3.33 -14.19
N GLY A 338 -18.78 2.99 -14.13
CA GLY A 338 -19.86 3.98 -14.07
C GLY A 338 -19.74 4.92 -12.86
N GLN A 339 -19.45 4.38 -11.67
CA GLN A 339 -19.27 5.17 -10.45
C GLN A 339 -18.05 6.09 -10.51
N LEU A 340 -16.94 5.63 -11.10
CA LEU A 340 -15.76 6.48 -11.37
C LEU A 340 -16.09 7.60 -12.37
N LEU A 341 -16.86 7.28 -13.42
CA LEU A 341 -17.28 8.24 -14.42
C LEU A 341 -18.22 9.31 -13.82
N ASP A 342 -19.07 8.95 -12.87
CA ASP A 342 -19.89 9.92 -12.12
C ASP A 342 -19.03 10.90 -11.31
N GLU A 343 -17.97 10.41 -10.66
CA GLU A 343 -17.01 11.26 -9.95
C GLU A 343 -16.21 12.16 -10.91
N ALA A 344 -15.89 11.67 -12.11
CA ALA A 344 -15.27 12.49 -13.14
C ALA A 344 -16.21 13.59 -13.65
N ARG A 345 -17.47 13.25 -13.95
CA ARG A 345 -18.50 14.19 -14.44
C ARG A 345 -18.90 15.25 -13.41
N SER A 346 -18.81 14.92 -12.12
CA SER A 346 -19.03 15.88 -11.03
C SER A 346 -17.81 16.76 -10.73
N GLY A 347 -16.72 16.62 -11.48
CA GLY A 347 -15.51 17.42 -11.35
C GLY A 347 -14.57 16.99 -10.22
N ARG A 348 -14.88 15.88 -9.53
CA ARG A 348 -14.05 15.35 -8.42
C ARG A 348 -12.93 14.44 -8.90
N LEU A 349 -13.08 13.84 -10.08
CA LEU A 349 -12.09 12.97 -10.71
C LEU A 349 -11.84 13.38 -12.18
N GLY A 350 -11.63 14.68 -12.41
CA GLY A 350 -11.45 15.22 -13.76
C GLY A 350 -10.06 14.95 -14.36
N HIS A 351 -9.97 14.90 -15.69
CA HIS A 351 -8.70 14.94 -16.41
C HIS A 351 -8.15 16.39 -16.43
N ASP A 352 -6.88 16.57 -16.07
CA ASP A 352 -6.17 17.84 -16.14
C ASP A 352 -5.23 17.82 -17.35
N GLU A 353 -5.61 18.54 -18.41
CA GLU A 353 -4.87 18.60 -19.67
C GLU A 353 -3.44 19.13 -19.51
N ARG A 354 -3.16 19.94 -18.48
CA ARG A 354 -1.81 20.50 -18.25
C ARG A 354 -0.79 19.42 -17.89
N ILE A 355 -1.25 18.35 -17.25
CA ILE A 355 -0.41 17.23 -16.83
C ILE A 355 -0.72 15.94 -17.59
N GLY A 356 -1.77 15.91 -18.42
CA GLY A 356 -2.21 14.73 -19.16
C GLY A 356 -2.60 13.55 -18.26
N ARG A 357 -3.12 13.84 -17.07
CA ARG A 357 -3.43 12.88 -15.99
C ARG A 357 -4.70 13.29 -15.26
N LEU A 358 -5.20 12.46 -14.35
CA LEU A 358 -6.27 12.89 -13.44
C LEU A 358 -5.77 14.00 -12.50
N GLY A 359 -6.66 14.94 -12.17
CA GLY A 359 -6.39 16.09 -11.31
C GLY A 359 -5.86 15.67 -9.94
N ARG A 360 -4.93 16.46 -9.39
CA ARG A 360 -4.30 16.16 -8.10
C ARG A 360 -5.15 16.69 -6.95
N PRO A 361 -5.42 15.87 -5.92
CA PRO A 361 -6.16 16.34 -4.76
C PRO A 361 -5.37 17.37 -3.95
N ARG A 362 -6.06 18.12 -3.09
CA ARG A 362 -5.45 19.11 -2.19
C ARG A 362 -4.35 18.52 -1.32
N GLY A 363 -3.39 19.36 -0.92
CA GLY A 363 -2.17 19.02 -0.19
C GLY A 363 -0.92 19.10 -1.06
N SER A 364 0.16 19.54 -0.43
CA SER A 364 1.51 19.44 -0.96
C SER A 364 2.03 18.00 -0.90
N CYS A 365 3.16 17.76 -1.56
CA CYS A 365 3.90 16.51 -1.50
C CYS A 365 5.37 16.79 -1.74
N SER A 366 6.23 16.34 -0.82
CA SER A 366 7.68 16.54 -0.90
C SER A 366 8.44 15.21 -1.02
N PHE A 367 7.72 14.10 -1.25
CA PHE A 367 8.27 12.75 -1.30
C PHE A 367 9.44 12.60 -2.28
N CYS A 368 9.20 12.86 -3.57
CA CYS A 368 10.21 12.66 -4.62
C CYS A 368 11.47 13.54 -4.42
N PRO A 369 11.36 14.86 -4.18
CA PRO A 369 12.54 15.70 -4.03
C PRO A 369 13.33 15.41 -2.75
N LEU A 370 12.67 15.18 -1.61
CA LEU A 370 13.39 14.94 -0.34
C LEU A 370 14.08 13.58 -0.26
N LEU A 371 13.56 12.59 -0.99
CA LEU A 371 14.13 11.23 -1.03
C LEU A 371 15.09 11.02 -2.20
N GLY A 372 15.40 12.08 -2.96
CA GLY A 372 16.36 12.02 -4.06
C GLY A 372 15.87 11.22 -5.28
N ILE A 373 14.56 10.97 -5.38
CA ILE A 373 13.95 10.28 -6.54
C ILE A 373 13.95 11.20 -7.77
N GLY A 374 13.78 12.51 -7.55
CA GLY A 374 13.77 13.51 -8.61
C GLY A 374 12.75 14.63 -8.36
N PRO A 375 12.62 15.59 -9.30
CA PRO A 375 11.59 16.61 -9.21
C PRO A 375 10.20 15.99 -9.24
N CYS A 376 9.24 16.61 -8.54
CA CYS A 376 7.85 16.18 -8.61
C CYS A 376 7.24 16.63 -9.95
N PRO A 377 6.74 15.71 -10.80
CA PRO A 377 6.16 16.06 -12.10
C PRO A 377 4.84 16.85 -11.98
N TYR A 378 4.28 16.93 -10.77
CA TYR A 378 3.00 17.59 -10.51
C TYR A 378 3.13 18.88 -9.69
N ALA A 379 4.34 19.35 -9.42
CA ALA A 379 4.58 20.47 -8.51
C ALA A 379 3.74 21.72 -8.83
N GLU A 380 3.55 22.02 -10.11
CA GLU A 380 2.84 23.21 -10.59
C GLU A 380 1.31 23.15 -10.45
N VAL A 381 0.75 21.94 -10.25
CA VAL A 381 -0.69 21.72 -10.13
C VAL A 381 -1.12 21.34 -8.71
N LEU A 382 -0.18 21.17 -7.78
CA LEU A 382 -0.51 20.90 -6.39
C LEU A 382 -1.11 22.14 -5.74
N THR A 383 -2.21 21.94 -5.03
CA THR A 383 -2.87 22.98 -4.23
C THR A 383 -2.65 22.66 -2.75
N PRO A 384 -1.76 23.37 -2.02
CA PRO A 384 -1.49 23.10 -0.61
C PRO A 384 -2.73 23.19 0.28
N LEU A 385 -2.68 22.57 1.46
CA LEU A 385 -3.70 22.82 2.49
C LEU A 385 -3.55 24.24 3.07
N PRO A 386 -4.58 24.81 3.73
CA PRO A 386 -4.46 26.10 4.41
C PRO A 386 -3.25 26.16 5.34
N GLY A 387 -2.46 27.24 5.21
CA GLY A 387 -1.20 27.43 5.93
C GLY A 387 0.00 26.65 5.37
N GLY A 388 -0.22 25.76 4.41
CA GLY A 388 0.82 25.08 3.63
C GLY A 388 1.41 25.96 2.52
N GLY A 389 2.51 25.48 1.92
CA GLY A 389 3.20 26.16 0.83
C GLY A 389 3.39 25.22 -0.38
N PRO A 390 3.47 25.75 -1.61
CA PRO A 390 3.62 24.95 -2.82
C PRO A 390 5.02 24.35 -2.87
N ALA A 391 5.13 23.09 -2.45
CA ALA A 391 6.34 22.25 -2.45
C ALA A 391 7.50 22.79 -1.59
N LEU A 392 8.09 21.91 -0.79
CA LEU A 392 9.20 22.27 0.07
C LEU A 392 10.51 21.95 -0.60
N LEU A 393 11.29 23.01 -0.83
CA LEU A 393 12.72 22.94 -1.02
C LEU A 393 13.35 22.33 0.25
N ALA A 394 14.53 21.73 0.10
CA ALA A 394 15.23 20.97 1.14
C ALA A 394 15.56 21.77 2.43
N ASP A 395 15.25 23.07 2.50
CA ASP A 395 15.55 24.02 3.58
C ASP A 395 14.35 24.31 4.52
N GLY A 396 13.34 23.43 4.50
CA GLY A 396 12.08 23.55 5.24
C GLY A 396 12.18 24.09 6.67
N SER A 397 11.25 24.96 7.04
CA SER A 397 11.04 25.28 8.46
C SER A 397 9.61 25.66 8.87
N ALA A 398 8.75 26.21 8.01
CA ALA A 398 7.38 26.59 8.39
C ALA A 398 6.24 25.93 7.58
N PRO A 399 6.26 25.89 6.24
CA PRO A 399 5.09 25.42 5.48
C PRO A 399 4.83 23.90 5.61
N VAL A 400 5.89 23.10 5.80
CA VAL A 400 5.78 21.64 6.07
C VAL A 400 5.01 21.38 7.36
N ALA A 401 5.37 22.15 8.40
CA ALA A 401 4.90 21.90 9.74
C ALA A 401 3.43 22.29 9.89
N ALA A 402 3.00 23.34 9.18
CA ALA A 402 1.59 23.73 9.11
C ALA A 402 0.76 22.64 8.42
N GLU A 403 1.20 22.16 7.25
CA GLU A 403 0.44 21.16 6.51
C GLU A 403 0.37 19.82 7.25
N LYS A 404 1.50 19.35 7.80
CA LYS A 404 1.53 18.16 8.67
C LYS A 404 0.59 18.30 9.86
N ARG A 405 0.53 19.48 10.49
CA ARG A 405 -0.39 19.72 11.62
C ARG A 405 -1.84 19.61 11.19
N THR A 406 -2.20 20.15 10.03
CA THR A 406 -3.55 20.00 9.46
C THR A 406 -3.86 18.54 9.16
N GLN A 407 -2.94 17.80 8.53
CA GLN A 407 -3.11 16.36 8.27
C GLN A 407 -3.31 15.56 9.56
N LEU A 408 -2.48 15.79 10.59
CA LEU A 408 -2.61 15.11 11.88
C LEU A 408 -3.93 15.47 12.58
N ARG A 409 -4.35 16.75 12.54
CA ARG A 409 -5.66 17.19 13.05
C ARG A 409 -6.82 16.44 12.38
N LEU A 410 -6.75 16.25 11.06
CA LEU A 410 -7.82 15.54 10.32
C LEU A 410 -7.87 14.05 10.69
N ILE A 411 -6.73 13.45 11.02
CA ILE A 411 -6.62 12.06 11.49
C ILE A 411 -7.10 11.89 12.95
N ASP A 412 -6.95 12.93 13.77
CA ASP A 412 -7.20 12.83 15.21
C ASP A 412 -8.64 12.39 15.55
N GLY A 413 -8.72 11.60 16.62
CA GLY A 413 -9.98 11.00 17.09
C GLY A 413 -10.54 9.87 16.25
N ILE A 414 -10.00 9.56 15.04
CA ILE A 414 -10.50 8.41 14.24
C ILE A 414 -10.32 7.11 15.01
N THR A 415 -9.09 6.84 15.45
CA THR A 415 -8.75 5.57 16.12
C THR A 415 -9.19 5.50 17.57
N GLU A 416 -9.51 6.64 18.19
CA GLU A 416 -9.94 6.74 19.59
C GLU A 416 -11.42 6.43 19.78
N ARG A 417 -12.22 6.64 18.73
CA ARG A 417 -13.67 6.35 18.73
C ARG A 417 -14.00 4.95 18.23
N ALA A 418 -13.05 4.28 17.57
CA ALA A 418 -13.25 2.95 17.03
C ALA A 418 -13.54 1.92 18.16
N ALA A 419 -14.51 1.05 17.92
CA ALA A 419 -14.81 -0.10 18.78
C ALA A 419 -13.56 -1.00 18.97
N PRO A 420 -13.52 -1.91 19.95
CA PRO A 420 -12.36 -2.79 20.16
C PRO A 420 -11.97 -3.53 18.88
N VAL A 421 -10.66 -3.68 18.63
CA VAL A 421 -10.15 -4.37 17.43
C VAL A 421 -10.75 -5.76 17.29
N ALA A 422 -10.89 -6.49 18.39
CA ALA A 422 -11.45 -7.83 18.42
C ALA A 422 -12.89 -7.90 17.89
N GLU A 423 -13.66 -6.81 17.95
CA GLU A 423 -15.00 -6.70 17.41
C GLU A 423 -14.96 -6.29 15.93
N VAL A 424 -14.26 -5.18 15.63
CA VAL A 424 -14.18 -4.60 14.28
C VAL A 424 -13.57 -5.58 13.27
N TRP A 425 -12.55 -6.34 13.69
CA TRP A 425 -11.81 -7.24 12.81
C TRP A 425 -12.25 -8.70 12.90
N ALA A 426 -13.31 -9.02 13.66
CA ALA A 426 -13.81 -10.38 13.83
C ALA A 426 -14.24 -11.05 12.51
N HIS A 427 -14.63 -10.24 11.52
CA HIS A 427 -15.17 -10.69 10.23
C HIS A 427 -14.22 -10.43 9.06
N THR A 428 -12.91 -10.42 9.36
CA THR A 428 -11.87 -10.13 8.37
C THR A 428 -11.10 -11.36 7.91
N ASP A 429 -11.35 -12.54 8.51
CA ASP A 429 -10.79 -13.79 7.99
C ASP A 429 -11.21 -13.95 6.52
N ASP A 430 -10.23 -14.24 5.66
CA ASP A 430 -10.50 -14.63 4.27
C ASP A 430 -11.36 -15.89 4.28
N ARG A 431 -12.67 -15.72 4.05
CA ARG A 431 -13.62 -16.81 3.83
C ARG A 431 -13.59 -17.13 2.35
N GLU A 432 -12.77 -18.11 1.97
CA GLU A 432 -13.01 -18.85 0.74
C GLU A 432 -14.19 -19.80 1.03
N ASP A 433 -15.42 -19.28 0.89
CA ASP A 433 -16.63 -20.10 0.75
C ASP A 433 -16.81 -20.50 -0.72
#